data_AF-A0A133Y5N5-F1
#
_entry.id   AF-A0A133Y5N5-F1
#
_cell.length_a   1.000
_cell.length_b   1.000
_cell.length_c   1.000
_cell.angle_alpha   90.00
_cell.angle_beta   90.00
_cell.angle_gamma   90.00
#
_symmetry.space_group_name_H-M   'P 1'
#
loop_
_entity.id
_entity.type
_entity.pdbx_description
1 polymer ?
#
loop_
_entity_poly.entity_id
_entity_poly.type
_entity_poly.pdbx_seq_one_letter_code
_entity_poly.pdbx_strand_id
1 'polypeptide(L)'
;MKVKKVTLLAIASVVWLIAGLNILKIGVSAYQGHWMLINGLLSMLVFALFQWRVFGPLVVKHTQRILKSREDKLAFWKFFDGPSFLIMFFMMGMGISIRHFALLPEGVIAWFYTGLGASLALAGVGFARQFFHHRSSVTWAESLVNMALLYFLLAMSAGVVYRELTKAMAFTGRTSLGYVHGHWLILGTGVCLALLSLDQRMKLSDHPLFKRFFLLYHGSLLVMGGMMMVRGILTVLGTPLTSGMNGAISGIAGLSHIGLLVAGLLFFKLLKVQLQEGSSCC
;
A
#
# COMPACT_ATOMS: atom_id res chain seq x y z
N MET A 1 18.11 4.91 -13.84
CA MET A 1 16.67 4.57 -13.70
C MET A 1 15.87 5.84 -13.39
N LYS A 2 14.87 6.22 -14.21
CA LYS A 2 14.03 7.42 -14.00
C LYS A 2 12.68 6.98 -13.39
N VAL A 3 12.25 7.62 -12.30
CA VAL A 3 11.04 7.25 -11.55
C VAL A 3 10.04 8.41 -11.49
N LYS A 4 8.75 8.10 -11.35
CA LYS A 4 7.68 9.11 -11.20
C LYS A 4 7.94 9.95 -9.93
N LYS A 5 7.63 11.25 -9.97
CA LYS A 5 7.80 12.21 -8.85
C LYS A 5 7.20 11.69 -7.53
N VAL A 6 6.00 11.11 -7.62
CA VAL A 6 5.27 10.54 -6.48
C VAL A 6 6.00 9.30 -5.92
N THR A 7 6.57 8.45 -6.78
CA THR A 7 7.39 7.31 -6.32
C THR A 7 8.65 7.77 -5.59
N LEU A 8 9.23 8.91 -5.97
CA LEU A 8 10.36 9.52 -5.27
C LEU A 8 10.00 9.91 -3.82
N LEU A 9 8.79 10.46 -3.60
CA LEU A 9 8.27 10.78 -2.26
C LEU A 9 7.99 9.52 -1.42
N ALA A 10 7.58 8.41 -2.04
CA ALA A 10 7.44 7.12 -1.34
C ALA A 10 8.80 6.56 -0.90
N ILE A 11 9.80 6.59 -1.79
CA ILE A 11 11.17 6.16 -1.46
C ILE A 11 11.69 7.02 -0.30
N ALA A 12 11.43 8.33 -0.32
CA ALA A 12 11.73 9.23 0.79
C ALA A 12 11.17 8.75 2.12
N SER A 13 9.86 8.54 2.16
CA SER A 13 9.15 8.13 3.35
C SER A 13 9.75 6.85 3.93
N VAL A 14 9.99 5.85 3.09
CA VAL A 14 10.54 4.56 3.51
C VAL A 14 11.95 4.71 4.08
N VAL A 15 12.86 5.39 3.37
CA VAL A 15 14.25 5.56 3.83
C VAL A 15 14.32 6.30 5.16
N TRP A 16 13.59 7.41 5.28
CA TRP A 16 13.58 8.25 6.49
C TRP A 16 12.93 7.56 7.68
N LEU A 17 11.85 6.80 7.45
CA LEU A 17 11.18 6.05 8.50
C LEU A 17 12.06 4.89 9.01
N ILE A 18 12.69 4.13 8.12
CA ILE A 18 13.59 3.02 8.50
C ILE A 18 14.79 3.54 9.28
N ALA A 19 15.43 4.61 8.80
CA ALA A 19 16.55 5.23 9.49
C ALA A 19 16.15 5.75 10.89
N GLY A 20 14.99 6.40 10.99
CA GLY A 20 14.45 6.90 12.26
C GLY A 20 14.15 5.80 13.26
N LEU A 21 13.48 4.74 12.84
CA LEU A 21 13.16 3.60 13.70
C LEU A 21 14.41 2.87 14.18
N ASN A 22 15.44 2.73 13.34
CA ASN A 22 16.71 2.11 13.73
C ASN A 22 17.45 2.93 14.79
N ILE A 23 17.52 4.26 14.63
CA ILE A 23 18.17 5.15 15.60
C ILE A 23 17.35 5.22 16.90
N LEU A 24 16.03 5.32 16.79
CA LEU A 24 15.12 5.31 17.94
C LEU A 24 15.27 4.01 18.76
N LYS A 25 15.39 2.86 18.09
CA LYS A 25 15.65 1.58 18.74
C LYS A 25 16.93 1.59 19.56
N ILE A 26 18.03 2.15 19.01
CA ILE A 26 19.31 2.29 19.73
C ILE A 26 19.12 3.19 20.95
N GLY A 27 18.46 4.35 20.79
CA GLY A 27 18.20 5.28 21.89
C GLY A 27 17.37 4.64 23.00
N VAL A 28 16.25 3.98 22.67
CA VAL A 28 15.38 3.32 23.67
C VAL A 28 16.10 2.16 24.36
N SER A 29 16.93 1.39 23.65
CA SER A 29 17.70 0.32 24.28
C SER A 29 18.72 0.82 25.30
N ALA A 30 19.26 2.04 25.11
CA ALA A 30 20.20 2.67 26.03
C ALA A 30 19.54 3.22 27.32
N TYR A 31 18.20 3.20 27.43
CA TYR A 31 17.47 3.63 28.63
C TYR A 31 17.40 2.57 29.75
N GLN A 32 17.86 1.33 29.53
CA GLN A 32 17.66 0.16 30.43
C GLN A 32 18.44 0.20 31.77
N GLY A 33 18.53 1.35 32.42
CA GLY A 33 19.11 1.50 33.76
C GLY A 33 19.08 2.91 34.35
N HIS A 34 18.61 3.93 33.60
CA HIS A 34 18.72 5.35 33.96
C HIS A 34 17.42 6.14 33.67
N TRP A 35 16.28 5.64 34.14
CA TRP A 35 15.00 6.34 34.05
C TRP A 35 14.96 7.55 35.00
N MET A 36 15.53 8.67 34.57
CA MET A 36 15.27 9.98 35.15
C MET A 36 14.30 10.76 34.27
N LEU A 37 13.28 11.38 34.88
CA LEU A 37 12.33 12.29 34.21
C LEU A 37 13.04 13.37 33.36
N ILE A 38 14.21 13.81 33.82
CA ILE A 38 15.09 14.79 33.12
C ILE A 38 15.51 14.29 31.73
N ASN A 39 15.83 13.00 31.58
CA ASN A 39 16.24 12.42 30.30
C ASN A 39 15.07 12.40 29.29
N GLY A 40 13.84 12.17 29.79
CA GLY A 40 12.63 12.27 28.98
C GLY A 40 12.38 13.69 28.47
N LEU A 41 12.54 14.69 29.35
CA LEU A 41 12.41 16.11 28.98
C LEU A 41 13.49 16.54 27.98
N LEU A 42 14.75 16.13 28.18
CA LEU A 42 15.83 16.39 27.22
C LEU A 42 15.54 15.76 25.85
N SER A 43 15.00 14.54 25.82
CA SER A 43 14.59 13.88 24.56
C SER A 43 13.50 14.68 23.83
N MET A 44 12.50 15.20 24.56
CA MET A 44 11.46 16.04 23.98
C MET A 44 12.02 17.36 23.44
N LEU A 45 12.99 17.96 24.14
CA LEU A 45 13.65 19.19 23.71
C LEU A 45 14.44 18.96 22.42
N VAL A 46 15.26 17.90 22.37
CA VAL A 46 16.02 17.51 21.16
C VAL A 46 15.06 17.24 20.01
N PHE A 47 13.99 16.47 20.25
CA PHE A 47 12.96 16.20 19.27
C PHE A 47 12.36 17.50 18.72
N ALA A 48 11.93 18.42 19.57
CA ALA A 48 11.31 19.68 19.15
C ALA A 48 12.28 20.55 18.32
N LEU A 49 13.54 20.67 18.75
CA LEU A 49 14.56 21.44 18.04
C LEU A 49 14.83 20.89 16.63
N PHE A 50 15.04 19.57 16.51
CA PHE A 50 15.31 18.94 15.23
C PHE A 50 14.07 18.91 14.32
N GLN A 51 12.90 18.67 14.91
CA GLN A 51 11.65 18.62 14.17
C GLN A 51 11.27 19.99 13.59
N TRP A 52 11.36 21.05 14.40
CA TRP A 52 10.98 22.40 13.97
C TRP A 52 12.06 23.03 13.07
N ARG A 53 13.34 22.93 13.44
CA ARG A 53 14.39 23.68 12.76
C ARG A 53 14.96 22.98 11.52
N VAL A 54 15.01 21.64 11.53
CA VAL A 54 15.72 20.87 10.50
C VAL A 54 14.74 20.08 9.64
N PHE A 55 14.02 19.13 10.22
CA PHE A 55 13.29 18.12 9.43
C PHE A 55 11.94 18.61 8.89
N GLY A 56 11.18 19.42 9.65
CA GLY A 56 9.94 20.03 9.16
C GLY A 56 10.15 20.87 7.90
N PRO A 57 11.05 21.87 7.92
CA PRO A 57 11.39 22.67 6.74
C PRO A 57 11.94 21.82 5.59
N LEU A 58 12.71 20.77 5.89
CA LEU A 58 13.27 19.85 4.89
C LEU A 58 12.17 19.09 4.14
N VAL A 59 11.16 18.56 4.84
CA VAL A 59 10.04 17.85 4.20
C VAL A 59 9.29 18.77 3.24
N VAL A 60 9.01 20.00 3.66
CA VAL A 60 8.26 20.99 2.85
C VAL A 60 9.08 21.45 1.63
N LYS A 61 10.35 21.85 1.84
CA LYS A 61 11.22 22.37 0.77
C LYS A 61 11.49 21.31 -0.31
N HIS A 62 11.71 20.06 0.09
CA HIS A 62 12.02 18.97 -0.85
C HIS A 62 10.80 18.54 -1.63
N THR A 63 9.66 18.44 -0.95
CA THR A 63 8.36 18.20 -1.58
C THR A 63 8.08 19.26 -2.64
N GLN A 64 8.17 20.54 -2.28
CA GLN A 64 7.85 21.64 -3.20
C GLN A 64 8.76 21.65 -4.42
N ARG A 65 10.06 21.35 -4.26
CA ARG A 65 10.99 21.21 -5.39
C ARG A 65 10.65 20.03 -6.30
N ILE A 66 10.40 18.85 -5.74
CA ILE A 66 10.10 17.63 -6.51
C ILE A 66 8.83 17.83 -7.34
N LEU A 67 7.82 18.50 -6.77
CA LEU A 67 6.55 18.77 -7.43
C LEU A 67 6.65 19.89 -8.49
N LYS A 68 7.43 20.96 -8.24
CA LYS A 68 7.61 22.09 -9.16
C LYS A 68 8.57 21.81 -10.32
N SER A 69 9.24 20.66 -10.34
CA SER A 69 10.17 20.28 -11.41
C SER A 69 9.44 20.05 -12.75
N ARG A 70 9.90 20.69 -13.83
CA ARG A 70 9.32 20.58 -15.20
C ARG A 70 9.39 19.16 -15.81
N GLU A 71 10.24 18.28 -15.30
CA GLU A 71 10.42 16.91 -15.82
C GLU A 71 9.53 15.90 -15.11
N ASP A 72 8.71 15.13 -15.83
CA ASP A 72 7.77 14.13 -15.27
C ASP A 72 8.43 12.89 -14.67
N LYS A 73 9.70 12.62 -15.02
CA LYS A 73 10.48 11.48 -14.53
C LYS A 73 11.87 11.94 -14.10
N LEU A 74 12.12 11.92 -12.78
CA LEU A 74 13.40 12.30 -12.20
C LEU A 74 14.27 11.04 -11.97
N ALA A 75 15.59 11.17 -12.10
CA ALA A 75 16.51 10.11 -11.69
C ALA A 75 16.40 9.87 -10.18
N PHE A 76 16.46 8.61 -9.73
CA PHE A 76 16.27 8.27 -8.31
C PHE A 76 17.27 8.95 -7.35
N TRP A 77 18.48 9.27 -7.82
CA TRP A 77 19.50 10.01 -7.04
C TRP A 77 19.16 11.49 -6.82
N LYS A 78 18.30 12.09 -7.65
CA LYS A 78 17.78 13.46 -7.44
C LYS A 78 16.72 13.53 -6.32
N PHE A 79 16.54 12.44 -5.58
CA PHE A 79 15.70 12.39 -4.39
C PHE A 79 16.16 13.39 -3.31
N PHE A 80 17.47 13.61 -3.17
CA PHE A 80 18.04 14.55 -2.20
C PHE A 80 18.75 15.73 -2.87
N ASP A 81 18.66 16.90 -2.22
CA ASP A 81 19.49 18.06 -2.55
C ASP A 81 20.95 17.82 -2.23
N GLY A 82 21.86 18.49 -2.95
CA GLY A 82 23.28 18.58 -2.55
C GLY A 82 23.47 18.98 -1.07
N PRO A 83 22.83 20.06 -0.59
CA PRO A 83 22.81 20.41 0.83
C PRO A 83 22.30 19.30 1.77
N SER A 84 21.35 18.46 1.35
CA SER A 84 20.83 17.36 2.18
C SER A 84 21.70 16.13 2.17
N PHE A 85 22.39 15.85 1.05
CA PHE A 85 23.46 14.85 1.04
C PHE A 85 24.58 15.23 1.99
N LEU A 86 24.93 16.51 2.09
CA LEU A 86 25.93 17.00 3.04
C LEU A 86 25.49 16.79 4.51
N ILE A 87 24.24 17.14 4.83
CA ILE A 87 23.67 16.91 6.17
C ILE A 87 23.63 15.41 6.49
N MET A 88 23.24 14.57 5.54
CA MET A 88 23.15 13.12 5.72
C MET A 88 24.54 12.49 5.91
N PHE A 89 25.55 12.92 5.14
CA PHE A 89 26.94 12.49 5.28
C PHE A 89 27.49 12.87 6.65
N PHE A 90 27.28 14.11 7.09
CA PHE A 90 27.73 14.57 8.40
C PHE A 90 27.01 13.87 9.54
N MET A 91 25.68 13.68 9.47
CA MET A 91 24.90 12.98 10.49
C MET A 91 25.29 11.50 10.64
N MET A 92 25.46 10.77 9.54
CA MET A 92 25.88 9.36 9.61
C MET A 92 27.35 9.24 10.03
N GLY A 93 28.23 10.09 9.49
CA GLY A 93 29.65 10.11 9.84
C GLY A 93 29.88 10.42 11.32
N MET A 94 29.19 11.42 11.84
CA MET A 94 29.27 11.78 13.26
C MET A 94 28.69 10.68 14.16
N GLY A 95 27.55 10.09 13.80
CA GLY A 95 26.92 9.00 14.57
C GLY A 95 27.79 7.74 14.65
N ILE A 96 28.42 7.35 13.53
CA ILE A 96 29.35 6.21 13.49
C ILE A 96 30.61 6.50 14.30
N SER A 97 31.16 7.71 14.17
CA SER A 97 32.37 8.11 14.91
C SER A 97 32.14 8.12 16.43
N ILE A 98 31.04 8.70 16.90
CA ILE A 98 30.66 8.72 18.32
C ILE A 98 30.58 7.30 18.88
N ARG A 99 30.05 6.35 18.10
CA ARG A 99 29.87 4.96 18.53
C ARG A 99 31.16 4.14 18.47
N HIS A 100 32.02 4.36 17.48
CA HIS A 100 33.28 3.63 17.35
C HIS A 100 34.30 4.06 18.41
N PHE A 101 34.37 5.37 18.68
CA PHE A 101 35.32 5.94 19.65
C PHE A 101 34.75 6.01 21.08
N ALA A 102 33.53 5.51 21.32
CA ALA A 102 32.82 5.57 22.61
C ALA A 102 32.85 6.98 23.27
N LEU A 103 32.75 8.02 22.44
CA LEU A 103 33.01 9.41 22.85
C LEU A 103 31.95 9.99 23.79
N LEU A 104 30.76 9.38 23.86
CA LEU A 104 29.66 9.86 24.67
C LEU A 104 29.21 8.80 25.69
N PRO A 105 28.94 9.21 26.95
CA PRO A 105 28.34 8.34 27.96
C PRO A 105 26.99 7.79 27.48
N GLU A 106 26.65 6.57 27.89
CA GLU A 106 25.41 5.88 27.49
C GLU A 106 24.14 6.71 27.77
N GLY A 107 24.14 7.48 28.87
CA GLY A 107 23.05 8.39 29.20
C GLY A 107 22.82 9.50 28.17
N VAL A 108 23.88 10.05 27.57
CA VAL A 108 23.78 11.07 26.50
C VAL A 108 23.25 10.46 25.21
N ILE A 109 23.72 9.25 24.88
CA ILE A 109 23.23 8.50 23.72
C ILE A 109 21.75 8.22 23.86
N ALA A 110 21.29 7.84 25.06
CA ALA A 110 19.90 7.53 25.35
C ALA A 110 18.97 8.69 24.98
N TRP A 111 19.08 9.87 25.63
CA TRP A 111 18.15 10.97 25.38
C TRP A 111 18.34 11.67 24.03
N PHE A 112 19.54 11.67 23.48
CA PHE A 112 19.80 12.29 22.18
C PHE A 112 19.26 11.44 21.02
N TYR A 113 19.53 10.12 21.02
CA TYR A 113 19.14 9.23 19.91
C TYR A 113 17.63 8.93 19.93
N THR A 114 16.98 8.94 21.09
CA THR A 114 15.52 8.87 21.16
C THR A 114 14.87 10.10 20.55
N GLY A 115 15.30 11.32 20.95
CA GLY A 115 14.76 12.57 20.41
C GLY A 115 15.01 12.72 18.91
N LEU A 116 16.25 12.46 18.46
CA LEU A 116 16.63 12.53 17.05
C LEU A 116 15.93 11.45 16.22
N GLY A 117 15.92 10.20 16.68
CA GLY A 117 15.27 9.07 16.01
C GLY A 117 13.76 9.29 15.83
N ALA A 118 13.09 9.81 16.86
CA ALA A 118 11.67 10.17 16.79
C ALA A 118 11.40 11.29 15.76
N SER A 119 12.26 12.32 15.69
CA SER A 119 12.11 13.41 14.71
C SER A 119 12.33 12.92 13.27
N LEU A 120 13.28 12.01 13.06
CA LEU A 120 13.53 11.37 11.76
C LEU A 120 12.33 10.52 11.31
N ALA A 121 11.77 9.72 12.23
CA ALA A 121 10.60 8.90 11.94
C ALA A 121 9.39 9.78 11.58
N LEU A 122 9.19 10.90 12.29
CA LEU A 122 8.10 11.83 12.01
C LEU A 122 8.30 12.57 10.67
N ALA A 123 9.55 12.85 10.27
CA ALA A 123 9.85 13.33 8.92
C ALA A 123 9.47 12.30 7.85
N GLY A 124 9.74 11.01 8.08
CA GLY A 124 9.30 9.91 7.22
C GLY A 124 7.77 9.83 7.06
N VAL A 125 7.03 10.06 8.15
CA VAL A 125 5.56 10.17 8.14
C VAL A 125 5.12 11.45 7.41
N GLY A 126 5.82 12.56 7.56
CA GLY A 126 5.57 13.81 6.82
C GLY A 126 5.66 13.62 5.31
N PHE A 127 6.73 12.96 4.83
CA PHE A 127 6.85 12.56 3.43
C PHE A 127 5.75 11.59 2.99
N ALA A 128 5.33 10.66 3.87
CA ALA A 128 4.22 9.74 3.58
C ALA A 128 2.90 10.48 3.37
N ARG A 129 2.55 11.41 4.27
CA ARG A 129 1.34 12.23 4.18
C ARG A 129 1.32 13.02 2.87
N GLN A 130 2.46 13.58 2.50
CA GLN A 130 2.61 14.34 1.27
C GLN A 130 2.50 13.46 0.02
N PHE A 131 3.06 12.26 0.07
CA PHE A 131 2.89 11.23 -0.95
C PHE A 131 1.41 10.88 -1.14
N PHE A 132 0.67 10.60 -0.06
CA PHE A 132 -0.76 10.31 -0.16
C PHE A 132 -1.57 11.49 -0.70
N HIS A 133 -1.22 12.71 -0.31
CA HIS A 133 -1.87 13.92 -0.82
C HIS A 133 -1.61 14.17 -2.32
N HIS A 134 -0.43 13.79 -2.85
CA HIS A 134 -0.07 14.02 -4.26
C HIS A 134 -0.25 12.79 -5.16
N ARG A 135 -0.47 11.61 -4.57
CA ARG A 135 -0.80 10.37 -5.29
C ARG A 135 -2.23 10.33 -5.81
N SER A 136 -3.05 11.33 -5.50
CA SER A 136 -4.41 11.52 -6.04
C SER A 136 -4.45 11.89 -7.54
N SER A 137 -3.39 11.63 -8.31
CA SER A 137 -3.40 11.75 -9.77
C SER A 137 -3.53 10.41 -10.51
N VAL A 138 -3.69 9.28 -9.80
CA VAL A 138 -4.05 8.02 -10.46
C VAL A 138 -5.49 8.15 -10.93
N THR A 139 -5.69 8.17 -12.25
CA THR A 139 -7.02 8.27 -12.82
C THR A 139 -7.78 6.97 -12.62
N TRP A 140 -9.11 7.03 -12.72
CA TRP A 140 -9.94 5.83 -12.68
C TRP A 140 -9.62 4.88 -13.84
N ALA A 141 -9.28 5.41 -15.02
CA ALA A 141 -8.80 4.64 -16.14
C ALA A 141 -7.51 3.86 -15.83
N GLU A 142 -6.49 4.51 -15.24
CA GLU A 142 -5.27 3.82 -14.80
C GLU A 142 -5.58 2.74 -13.74
N SER A 143 -6.50 3.02 -12.82
CA SER A 143 -6.91 2.07 -11.78
C SER A 143 -7.58 0.83 -12.37
N LEU A 144 -8.47 1.00 -13.36
CA LEU A 144 -9.15 -0.09 -14.07
C LEU A 144 -8.16 -0.98 -14.82
N VAL A 145 -7.19 -0.39 -15.53
CA VAL A 145 -6.14 -1.14 -16.24
C VAL A 145 -5.24 -1.90 -15.27
N ASN A 146 -4.81 -1.25 -14.18
CA ASN A 146 -3.96 -1.90 -13.17
C ASN A 146 -4.69 -3.07 -12.48
N MET A 147 -5.98 -2.91 -12.18
CA MET A 147 -6.78 -4.01 -11.63
C MET A 147 -7.00 -5.11 -12.66
N ALA A 148 -7.29 -4.79 -13.93
CA ALA A 148 -7.38 -5.78 -14.99
C ALA A 148 -6.10 -6.62 -15.09
N LEU A 149 -4.93 -5.97 -15.09
CA LEU A 149 -3.64 -6.67 -15.11
C LEU A 149 -3.44 -7.53 -13.86
N LEU A 150 -3.79 -7.05 -12.67
CA LEU A 150 -3.69 -7.82 -11.43
C LEU A 150 -4.54 -9.09 -11.50
N TYR A 151 -5.81 -8.98 -11.89
CA TYR A 151 -6.69 -10.14 -12.02
C TYR A 151 -6.23 -11.09 -13.13
N PHE A 152 -5.66 -10.57 -14.22
CA PHE A 152 -5.08 -11.39 -15.28
C PHE A 152 -3.93 -12.24 -14.73
N LEU A 153 -3.00 -11.63 -14.00
CA LEU A 153 -1.88 -12.35 -13.38
C LEU A 153 -2.37 -13.39 -12.36
N LEU A 154 -3.31 -13.01 -11.48
CA LEU A 154 -3.91 -13.92 -10.51
C LEU A 154 -4.63 -15.09 -11.20
N ALA A 155 -5.35 -14.84 -12.30
CA ALA A 155 -6.01 -15.87 -13.07
C ALA A 155 -5.01 -16.85 -13.70
N MET A 156 -3.93 -16.35 -14.32
CA MET A 156 -2.89 -17.20 -14.89
C MET A 156 -2.21 -18.05 -13.81
N SER A 157 -1.84 -17.45 -12.67
CA SER A 157 -1.28 -18.17 -11.53
C SER A 157 -2.24 -19.23 -11.00
N ALA A 158 -3.52 -18.91 -10.83
CA ALA A 158 -4.53 -19.88 -10.38
C ALA A 158 -4.71 -21.05 -11.35
N GLY A 159 -4.65 -20.79 -12.67
CA GLY A 159 -4.72 -21.83 -13.69
C GLY A 159 -3.51 -22.78 -13.64
N VAL A 160 -2.31 -22.23 -13.46
CA VAL A 160 -1.08 -23.03 -13.26
C VAL A 160 -1.18 -23.85 -11.97
N VAL A 161 -1.57 -23.23 -10.85
CA VAL A 161 -1.74 -23.93 -9.57
C VAL A 161 -2.73 -25.08 -9.69
N TYR A 162 -3.88 -24.87 -10.34
CA TYR A 162 -4.84 -25.96 -10.57
C TYR A 162 -4.21 -27.13 -11.33
N ARG A 163 -3.52 -26.85 -12.45
CA ARG A 163 -2.93 -27.89 -13.31
C ARG A 163 -1.81 -28.65 -12.61
N GLU A 164 -0.88 -27.93 -11.98
CA GLU A 164 0.28 -28.56 -11.33
C GLU A 164 -0.11 -29.29 -10.04
N LEU A 165 -1.03 -28.74 -9.23
CA LEU A 165 -1.46 -29.37 -7.98
C LEU A 165 -2.26 -30.66 -8.22
N THR A 166 -3.20 -30.63 -9.17
CA THR A 166 -4.01 -31.82 -9.49
C THR A 166 -3.15 -32.94 -10.08
N LYS A 167 -2.16 -32.60 -10.92
CA LYS A 167 -1.17 -33.55 -11.42
C LYS A 167 -0.28 -34.11 -10.30
N ALA A 168 0.22 -33.25 -9.41
CA ALA A 168 1.10 -33.66 -8.31
C ALA A 168 0.40 -34.61 -7.32
N MET A 169 -0.91 -34.44 -7.11
CA MET A 169 -1.71 -35.27 -6.21
C MET A 169 -2.45 -36.41 -6.93
N ALA A 170 -2.19 -36.63 -8.22
CA ALA A 170 -2.91 -37.60 -9.06
C ALA A 170 -4.44 -37.52 -8.95
N PHE A 171 -4.97 -36.30 -8.79
CA PHE A 171 -6.39 -36.05 -8.54
C PHE A 171 -7.21 -36.09 -9.82
N THR A 172 -8.22 -36.95 -9.88
CA THR A 172 -9.06 -37.19 -11.08
C THR A 172 -10.51 -36.68 -10.94
N GLY A 173 -10.86 -36.05 -9.81
CA GLY A 173 -12.20 -35.54 -9.53
C GLY A 173 -12.48 -34.12 -10.03
N ARG A 174 -13.69 -33.62 -9.78
CA ARG A 174 -14.04 -32.20 -9.95
C ARG A 174 -13.71 -31.43 -8.67
N THR A 175 -13.09 -30.26 -8.80
CA THR A 175 -12.76 -29.37 -7.67
C THR A 175 -13.13 -27.93 -8.00
N SER A 176 -13.51 -27.16 -6.98
CA SER A 176 -13.80 -25.72 -7.13
C SER A 176 -12.58 -24.91 -7.60
N LEU A 177 -11.37 -25.45 -7.41
CA LEU A 177 -10.11 -24.81 -7.80
C LEU A 177 -10.05 -24.54 -9.31
N GLY A 178 -10.60 -25.43 -10.13
CA GLY A 178 -10.59 -25.29 -11.60
C GLY A 178 -11.39 -24.10 -12.12
N TYR A 179 -12.37 -23.63 -11.35
CA TYR A 179 -13.19 -22.48 -11.75
C TYR A 179 -12.56 -21.13 -11.37
N VAL A 180 -11.58 -21.09 -10.46
CA VAL A 180 -10.99 -19.84 -9.94
C VAL A 180 -10.35 -19.03 -11.06
N HIS A 181 -9.58 -19.69 -11.95
CA HIS A 181 -8.96 -19.07 -13.12
C HIS A 181 -9.99 -18.32 -13.98
N GLY A 182 -11.09 -19.00 -14.37
CA GLY A 182 -12.13 -18.41 -15.22
C GLY A 182 -12.86 -17.25 -14.56
N HIS A 183 -13.15 -17.34 -13.26
CA HIS A 183 -13.81 -16.26 -12.53
C HIS A 183 -12.94 -15.00 -12.44
N TRP A 184 -11.67 -15.12 -12.05
CA TRP A 184 -10.77 -13.96 -12.02
C TRP A 184 -10.44 -13.42 -13.41
N LEU A 185 -10.40 -14.27 -14.43
CA LEU A 185 -10.18 -13.80 -15.80
C LEU A 185 -11.39 -13.01 -16.32
N ILE A 186 -12.59 -13.58 -16.30
CA ILE A 186 -13.78 -12.95 -16.88
C ILE A 186 -14.33 -11.84 -15.97
N LEU A 187 -14.60 -12.15 -14.69
CA LEU A 187 -15.18 -11.18 -13.75
C LEU A 187 -14.15 -10.17 -13.24
N GLY A 188 -12.87 -10.52 -13.20
CA GLY A 188 -11.81 -9.57 -12.83
C GLY A 188 -11.36 -8.75 -14.04
N THR A 189 -10.66 -9.40 -14.96
CA THR A 189 -10.04 -8.73 -16.13
C THR A 189 -11.10 -8.23 -17.12
N GLY A 190 -12.03 -9.10 -17.52
CA GLY A 190 -13.06 -8.77 -18.52
C GLY A 190 -13.95 -7.62 -18.10
N VAL A 191 -14.46 -7.64 -16.86
CA VAL A 191 -15.31 -6.56 -16.33
C VAL A 191 -14.54 -5.26 -16.17
N CYS A 192 -13.27 -5.27 -15.73
CA CYS A 192 -12.46 -4.04 -15.66
C CYS A 192 -12.28 -3.38 -17.04
N LEU A 193 -12.02 -4.17 -18.09
CA LEU A 193 -11.88 -3.67 -19.45
C LEU A 193 -13.23 -3.19 -20.02
N ALA A 194 -14.33 -3.85 -19.69
CA ALA A 194 -15.67 -3.39 -20.03
C ALA A 194 -16.01 -2.06 -19.34
N LEU A 195 -15.72 -1.93 -18.05
CA LEU A 195 -15.91 -0.70 -17.29
C LEU A 195 -15.05 0.44 -17.84
N LEU A 196 -13.79 0.18 -18.22
CA LEU A 196 -12.95 1.17 -18.89
C LEU A 196 -13.57 1.67 -20.19
N SER A 197 -14.11 0.75 -21.00
CA SER A 197 -14.76 1.10 -22.27
C SER A 197 -16.04 1.92 -22.07
N LEU A 198 -16.81 1.63 -21.02
CA LEU A 198 -18.02 2.38 -20.66
C LEU A 198 -17.69 3.75 -20.06
N ASP A 199 -16.66 3.84 -19.23
CA ASP A 199 -16.23 5.09 -18.59
C ASP A 199 -15.78 6.12 -19.64
N GLN A 200 -15.16 5.68 -20.73
CA GLN A 200 -14.79 6.56 -21.85
C GLN A 200 -16.00 7.21 -22.55
N ARG A 201 -17.19 6.59 -22.50
CA ARG A 201 -18.41 7.09 -23.15
C ARG A 201 -19.31 7.86 -22.21
N MET A 202 -19.46 7.36 -20.98
CA MET A 202 -20.47 7.83 -20.02
C MET A 202 -19.87 8.52 -18.80
N LYS A 203 -18.53 8.61 -18.68
CA LYS A 203 -17.84 9.20 -17.52
C LYS A 203 -18.37 8.71 -16.17
N LEU A 204 -18.61 7.40 -16.09
CA LEU A 204 -19.15 6.72 -14.90
C LEU A 204 -18.35 7.04 -13.62
N SER A 205 -17.04 7.25 -13.76
CA SER A 205 -16.12 7.47 -12.66
C SER A 205 -16.22 8.83 -11.97
N ASP A 206 -16.89 9.81 -12.57
CA ASP A 206 -17.14 11.12 -11.95
C ASP A 206 -18.18 11.04 -10.83
N HIS A 207 -19.07 10.04 -10.87
CA HIS A 207 -20.15 9.90 -9.90
C HIS A 207 -19.70 9.12 -8.64
N PRO A 208 -20.03 9.58 -7.41
CA PRO A 208 -19.53 8.99 -6.16
C PRO A 208 -19.97 7.54 -5.91
N LEU A 209 -21.06 7.08 -6.55
CA LEU A 209 -21.48 5.68 -6.47
C LEU A 209 -20.49 4.74 -7.15
N PHE A 210 -19.72 5.20 -8.16
CA PHE A 210 -18.73 4.37 -8.84
C PHE A 210 -17.66 3.86 -7.88
N LYS A 211 -17.14 4.73 -6.99
CA LYS A 211 -16.16 4.33 -5.98
C LYS A 211 -16.69 3.26 -5.01
N ARG A 212 -17.95 3.38 -4.59
CA ARG A 212 -18.60 2.40 -3.70
C ARG A 212 -18.81 1.06 -4.39
N PHE A 213 -19.33 1.10 -5.62
CA PHE A 213 -19.46 -0.06 -6.48
C PHE A 213 -18.12 -0.77 -6.67
N PHE A 214 -17.11 -0.02 -7.10
CA PHE A 214 -15.78 -0.53 -7.41
C PHE A 214 -15.15 -1.24 -6.20
N LEU A 215 -15.19 -0.61 -5.03
CA LEU A 215 -14.64 -1.19 -3.80
C LEU A 215 -15.38 -2.48 -3.39
N LEU A 216 -16.72 -2.44 -3.39
CA LEU A 216 -17.53 -3.58 -3.01
C LEU A 216 -17.35 -4.76 -3.98
N TYR A 217 -17.37 -4.48 -5.28
CA TYR A 217 -17.22 -5.47 -6.34
C TYR A 217 -15.90 -6.23 -6.23
N HIS A 218 -14.78 -5.50 -6.18
CA HIS A 218 -13.45 -6.12 -6.12
C HIS A 218 -13.20 -6.84 -4.79
N GLY A 219 -13.68 -6.26 -3.67
CA GLY A 219 -13.63 -6.92 -2.37
C GLY A 219 -14.37 -8.25 -2.37
N SER A 220 -15.62 -8.27 -2.84
CA SER A 220 -16.42 -9.48 -2.92
C SER A 220 -15.84 -10.51 -3.91
N LEU A 221 -15.34 -10.08 -5.07
CA LEU A 221 -14.73 -10.97 -6.06
C LEU A 221 -13.45 -11.67 -5.53
N LEU A 222 -12.61 -10.95 -4.77
CA LEU A 222 -11.42 -11.54 -4.16
C LEU A 222 -11.78 -12.56 -3.09
N VAL A 223 -12.75 -12.25 -2.22
CA VAL A 223 -13.23 -13.20 -1.21
C VAL A 223 -13.82 -14.45 -1.87
N MET A 224 -14.66 -14.29 -2.90
CA MET A 224 -15.25 -15.41 -3.63
C MET A 224 -14.16 -16.33 -4.21
N GLY A 225 -13.23 -15.79 -5.00
CA GLY A 225 -12.15 -16.58 -5.60
C GLY A 225 -11.20 -17.20 -4.57
N GLY A 226 -10.91 -16.47 -3.49
CA GLY A 226 -10.10 -16.96 -2.37
C GLY A 226 -10.76 -18.15 -1.68
N MET A 227 -12.06 -18.08 -1.37
CA MET A 227 -12.78 -19.20 -0.74
C MET A 227 -12.90 -20.41 -1.66
N MET A 228 -13.08 -20.20 -2.97
CA MET A 228 -13.06 -21.28 -3.96
C MET A 228 -11.68 -21.96 -4.04
N MET A 229 -10.59 -21.18 -3.91
CA MET A 229 -9.23 -21.69 -3.86
C MET A 229 -8.97 -22.49 -2.57
N VAL A 230 -9.33 -21.96 -1.40
CA VAL A 230 -9.21 -22.66 -0.12
C VAL A 230 -9.96 -23.99 -0.15
N ARG A 231 -11.26 -23.96 -0.49
CA ARG A 231 -12.08 -25.18 -0.58
C ARG A 231 -11.52 -26.16 -1.62
N GLY A 232 -11.05 -25.64 -2.74
CA GLY A 232 -10.54 -26.43 -3.86
C GLY A 232 -9.22 -27.14 -3.55
N ILE A 233 -8.29 -26.44 -2.88
CA ILE A 233 -7.02 -27.01 -2.42
C ILE A 233 -7.27 -28.08 -1.36
N LEU A 234 -8.11 -27.80 -0.35
CA LEU A 234 -8.44 -28.77 0.71
C LEU A 234 -9.09 -30.04 0.14
N THR A 235 -9.90 -29.90 -0.92
CA THR A 235 -10.49 -31.03 -1.64
C THR A 235 -9.44 -31.86 -2.37
N VAL A 236 -8.48 -31.20 -3.05
CA VAL A 236 -7.40 -31.89 -3.79
C VAL A 236 -6.41 -32.57 -2.82
N LEU A 237 -6.18 -31.99 -1.64
CA LEU A 237 -5.34 -32.58 -0.60
C LEU A 237 -6.04 -33.70 0.19
N GLY A 238 -7.34 -33.93 -0.02
CA GLY A 238 -8.12 -34.94 0.72
C GLY A 238 -8.27 -34.64 2.22
N THR A 239 -8.06 -33.38 2.65
CA THR A 239 -8.14 -33.02 4.07
C THR A 239 -9.61 -33.05 4.53
N PRO A 240 -9.97 -33.85 5.55
CA PRO A 240 -11.34 -33.88 6.04
C PRO A 240 -11.69 -32.53 6.68
N LEU A 241 -12.80 -31.94 6.26
CA LEU A 241 -13.29 -30.69 6.80
C LEU A 241 -14.31 -30.98 7.89
N THR A 242 -14.09 -30.43 9.09
CA THR A 242 -15.09 -30.49 10.16
C THR A 242 -16.37 -29.74 9.74
N SER A 243 -17.50 -30.11 10.33
CA SER A 243 -18.79 -29.45 10.04
C SER A 243 -18.72 -27.93 10.24
N GLY A 244 -17.99 -27.48 11.26
CA GLY A 244 -17.74 -26.05 11.52
C GLY A 244 -16.90 -25.38 10.44
N MET A 245 -15.81 -26.00 9.97
CA MET A 245 -14.97 -25.46 8.90
C MET A 245 -15.71 -25.41 7.55
N ASN A 246 -16.47 -26.46 7.22
CA ASN A 246 -17.32 -26.50 6.03
C ASN A 246 -18.37 -25.38 6.05
N GLY A 247 -19.05 -25.22 7.20
CA GLY A 247 -20.04 -24.15 7.40
C GLY A 247 -19.41 -22.76 7.26
N ALA A 248 -18.26 -22.52 7.88
CA ALA A 248 -17.55 -21.25 7.80
C ALA A 248 -17.10 -20.92 6.36
N ILE A 249 -16.50 -21.88 5.65
CA ILE A 249 -16.05 -21.69 4.27
C ILE A 249 -17.24 -21.36 3.36
N SER A 250 -18.34 -22.11 3.51
CA SER A 250 -19.56 -21.88 2.73
C SER A 250 -20.23 -20.55 3.09
N GLY A 251 -20.23 -20.16 4.36
CA GLY A 251 -20.82 -18.89 4.83
C GLY A 251 -20.08 -17.68 4.28
N ILE A 252 -18.74 -17.67 4.32
CA ILE A 252 -17.92 -16.59 3.77
C ILE A 252 -18.06 -16.51 2.24
N ALA A 253 -18.09 -17.66 1.57
CA ALA A 253 -18.37 -17.71 0.13
C ALA A 253 -19.77 -17.16 -0.19
N GLY A 254 -20.79 -17.51 0.59
CA GLY A 254 -22.15 -16.96 0.44
C GLY A 254 -22.20 -15.44 0.63
N LEU A 255 -21.53 -14.91 1.65
CA LEU A 255 -21.44 -13.47 1.89
C LEU A 255 -20.80 -12.73 0.71
N SER A 256 -19.80 -13.33 0.07
CA SER A 256 -19.18 -12.76 -1.12
C SER A 256 -20.13 -12.69 -2.33
N HIS A 257 -21.01 -13.68 -2.50
CA HIS A 257 -22.04 -13.64 -3.54
C HIS A 257 -23.09 -12.56 -3.29
N ILE A 258 -23.53 -12.40 -2.04
CA ILE A 258 -24.45 -11.30 -1.66
C ILE A 258 -23.78 -9.95 -1.95
N GLY A 259 -22.50 -9.79 -1.60
CA GLY A 259 -21.74 -8.59 -1.91
C GLY A 259 -21.64 -8.30 -3.42
N LEU A 260 -21.40 -9.32 -4.24
CA LEU A 260 -21.42 -9.19 -5.71
C LEU A 260 -22.81 -8.78 -6.23
N LEU A 261 -23.89 -9.30 -5.66
CA LEU A 261 -25.25 -8.92 -6.03
C LEU A 261 -25.52 -7.44 -5.70
N VAL A 262 -25.18 -7.01 -4.48
CA VAL A 262 -25.33 -5.61 -4.07
C VAL A 262 -24.48 -4.69 -4.94
N ALA A 263 -23.24 -5.08 -5.27
CA ALA A 263 -22.41 -4.35 -6.22
C ALA A 263 -23.06 -4.24 -7.60
N GLY A 264 -23.63 -5.34 -8.13
CA GLY A 264 -24.39 -5.33 -9.38
C GLY A 264 -25.57 -4.36 -9.35
N LEU A 265 -26.36 -4.34 -8.27
CA LEU A 265 -27.46 -3.40 -8.11
C LEU A 265 -26.98 -1.93 -8.07
N LEU A 266 -25.86 -1.66 -7.39
CA LEU A 266 -25.24 -0.33 -7.38
C LEU A 266 -24.77 0.08 -8.79
N PHE A 267 -24.21 -0.84 -9.55
CA PHE A 267 -23.81 -0.60 -10.93
C PHE A 267 -25.01 -0.28 -11.83
N PHE A 268 -26.09 -1.04 -11.75
CA PHE A 268 -27.31 -0.73 -12.51
C PHE A 268 -27.92 0.61 -12.11
N LYS A 269 -27.91 0.95 -10.83
CA LYS A 269 -28.36 2.27 -10.35
C LYS A 269 -27.48 3.38 -10.95
N LEU A 270 -26.16 3.21 -10.92
CA LEU A 270 -25.22 4.16 -11.52
C LEU A 270 -25.47 4.33 -13.02
N LEU A 271 -25.65 3.22 -13.74
CA LEU A 271 -25.92 3.23 -15.18
C LEU A 271 -27.23 3.97 -15.52
N LYS A 272 -28.30 3.74 -14.75
CA LYS A 272 -29.57 4.45 -14.92
C LYS A 272 -29.43 5.96 -14.74
N VAL A 273 -28.71 6.39 -13.69
CA VAL A 273 -28.46 7.83 -13.43
C VAL A 273 -27.73 8.47 -14.61
N GLN A 274 -26.65 7.86 -15.07
CA GLN A 274 -25.85 8.41 -16.19
C GLN A 274 -26.60 8.41 -17.53
N LEU A 275 -27.43 7.39 -17.79
CA LEU A 275 -28.27 7.36 -18.99
C LEU A 275 -29.35 8.47 -18.98
N GLN A 276 -29.91 8.77 -17.81
CA GLN A 276 -30.88 9.86 -17.67
C GLN A 276 -30.22 11.23 -17.87
N GLU A 277 -29.07 11.47 -17.24
CA GLU A 277 -28.30 12.72 -17.39
C GLU A 277 -27.86 12.95 -18.85
N GLY A 278 -27.47 11.90 -19.57
CA GLY A 278 -27.14 11.97 -21.00
C GLY A 278 -28.34 12.26 -21.91
N SER A 279 -29.55 11.86 -21.51
CA SER A 279 -30.78 12.10 -22.29
C SER A 279 -31.41 13.49 -22.08
N SER A 280 -31.08 14.18 -20.98
CA SER A 280 -31.60 15.52 -20.68
C SER A 280 -30.84 16.66 -21.39
N CYS A 281 -29.78 16.34 -22.13
CA CYS A 281 -29.00 17.28 -22.94
C CYS A 281 -29.36 17.26 -24.45
N CYS A 282 -30.39 16.50 -24.84
CA CYS A 282 -30.95 16.52 -26.19
C CYS A 282 -32.33 17.18 -26.21
#